data_AF-A0A8D5ZPV0-F1
#
_entry.id   AF-A0A8D5ZPV0-F1
#
_cell.length_a   1.000
_cell.length_b   1.000
_cell.length_c   1.000
_cell.angle_alpha   90.00
_cell.angle_beta   90.00
_cell.angle_gamma   90.00
#
_symmetry.space_group_name_H-M   'P 1'
#
loop_
_entity.id
_entity.type
_entity.pdbx_description
1 polymer ?
#
loop_
_entity_poly.entity_id
_entity_poly.type
_entity_poly.pdbx_seq_one_letter_code
_entity_poly.pdbx_strand_id
1 'polypeptide(L)'
;MSVRKTKQRNDSVDPALFLYRLSVVMEAGETHTIVVLAEDDETAFSAAEKEWERHFLVPPKVAEWALEEKRRAKSGSGYVISGNESENSSNV
;
A
#
# COMPACT_ATOMS: atom_id res chain seq x y z
N MET A 1 15.72 -36.56 -36.71
CA MET A 1 16.22 -36.20 -35.36
C MET A 1 15.62 -34.86 -34.97
N SER A 2 14.68 -34.83 -34.02
CA SER A 2 14.04 -33.58 -33.56
C SER A 2 14.60 -33.23 -32.19
N VAL A 3 15.42 -32.18 -32.14
CA VAL A 3 16.04 -31.69 -30.90
C VAL A 3 14.96 -30.96 -30.09
N ARG A 4 14.49 -31.58 -29.01
CA ARG A 4 13.62 -30.92 -28.03
C ARG A 4 14.48 -29.93 -27.24
N LYS A 5 14.34 -28.62 -27.51
CA LYS A 5 14.88 -27.58 -26.63
C LYS A 5 14.09 -27.61 -25.32
N THR A 6 14.71 -28.16 -24.28
CA THR A 6 14.25 -28.06 -22.90
C THR A 6 14.28 -26.59 -22.49
N LYS A 7 13.10 -26.00 -22.34
CA LYS A 7 12.88 -24.67 -21.78
C LYS A 7 13.41 -24.68 -20.34
N GLN A 8 14.57 -24.08 -20.11
CA GLN A 8 15.08 -23.80 -18.76
C GLN A 8 13.98 -23.05 -18.02
N ARG A 9 13.45 -23.68 -16.96
CA ARG A 9 12.63 -22.98 -15.97
C ARG A 9 13.62 -22.12 -15.20
N ASN A 10 13.63 -20.84 -15.48
CA ASN A 10 14.29 -19.86 -14.63
C ASN A 10 13.41 -19.78 -13.38
N ASP A 11 13.79 -20.45 -12.29
CA ASP A 11 13.23 -20.22 -10.97
C ASP A 11 13.71 -18.85 -10.50
N SER A 12 13.20 -17.80 -11.13
CA SER A 12 13.19 -16.46 -10.56
C SER A 12 12.32 -16.56 -9.32
N VAL A 13 12.94 -16.57 -8.14
CA VAL A 13 12.22 -16.35 -6.89
C VAL A 13 11.54 -15.00 -7.06
N ASP A 14 10.22 -15.01 -7.33
CA ASP A 14 9.44 -13.77 -7.36
C ASP A 14 9.74 -13.04 -6.05
N PRO A 15 10.22 -11.78 -6.10
CA PRO A 15 10.44 -11.02 -4.89
C PRO A 15 9.14 -11.08 -4.09
N ALA A 16 9.25 -11.34 -2.79
CA ALA A 16 8.08 -11.49 -1.95
C ALA A 16 7.36 -10.13 -1.87
N LEU A 17 6.37 -9.93 -2.73
CA LEU A 17 5.55 -8.72 -2.73
C LEU A 17 4.47 -8.85 -1.67
N PHE A 18 4.15 -7.72 -1.05
CA PHE A 18 3.10 -7.59 -0.07
C PHE A 18 2.23 -6.37 -0.41
N LEU A 19 0.93 -6.52 -0.20
CA LEU A 19 -0.02 -5.43 -0.22
C LEU A 19 -0.02 -4.82 1.18
N TYR A 20 0.21 -3.52 1.27
CA TYR A 20 0.26 -2.75 2.51
C TYR A 20 -0.94 -1.83 2.58
N ARG A 21 -1.60 -1.77 3.74
CA ARG A 21 -2.58 -0.74 4.07
C ARG A 21 -1.98 0.13 5.17
N LEU A 22 -1.70 1.37 4.80
CA LEU A 22 -1.14 2.39 5.68
C LEU A 22 -2.23 3.43 5.94
N SER A 23 -2.27 3.97 7.15
CA SER A 23 -3.06 5.15 7.47
C SER A 23 -2.13 6.33 7.73
N VAL A 24 -2.62 7.51 7.36
CA VAL A 24 -1.99 8.78 7.68
C VAL A 24 -3.00 9.65 8.42
N VAL A 25 -2.63 10.06 9.63
CA VAL A 25 -3.41 10.99 10.45
C VAL A 25 -2.83 12.38 10.22
N MET A 26 -3.67 13.31 9.77
CA MET A 26 -3.29 14.71 9.63
C MET A 26 -3.39 15.46 10.96
N GLU A 27 -2.66 16.56 11.11
CA GLU A 27 -2.79 17.44 12.28
C GLU A 27 -4.24 17.96 12.47
N ALA A 28 -5.01 18.06 11.39
CA ALA A 28 -6.42 18.44 11.40
C ALA A 28 -7.38 17.33 11.91
N GLY A 29 -6.88 16.14 12.21
CA GLY A 29 -7.65 15.00 12.73
C GLY A 29 -8.29 14.10 11.67
N GLU A 30 -8.25 14.49 10.41
CA GLU A 30 -8.65 13.64 9.29
C GLU A 30 -7.65 12.49 9.09
N THR A 31 -8.16 11.30 8.75
CA THR A 31 -7.34 10.12 8.48
C THR A 31 -7.57 9.66 7.05
N HIS A 32 -6.49 9.34 6.34
CA HIS A 32 -6.55 8.77 4.99
C HIS A 32 -5.90 7.40 4.96
N THR A 33 -6.45 6.52 4.13
CA THR A 33 -5.89 5.20 3.87
C THR A 33 -5.12 5.20 2.54
N ILE A 34 -3.87 4.74 2.57
CA ILE A 34 -3.02 4.54 1.41
C ILE A 34 -2.75 3.05 1.27
N VAL A 35 -2.95 2.51 0.06
CA VAL A 35 -2.65 1.11 -0.25
C VAL A 35 -1.53 1.04 -1.26
N VAL A 36 -0.44 0.33 -0.92
CA VAL A 36 0.73 0.16 -1.81
C VAL A 36 1.14 -1.30 -1.93
N LEU A 37 1.79 -1.64 -3.03
CA LEU A 37 2.44 -2.93 -3.25
C LEU A 37 3.94 -2.73 -3.10
N ALA A 38 4.58 -3.43 -2.16
CA ALA A 38 6.00 -3.27 -1.87
C ALA A 38 6.64 -4.59 -1.43
N GLU A 39 7.98 -4.64 -1.42
CA GLU A 39 8.76 -5.83 -1.06
C GLU A 39 8.95 -5.95 0.46
N ASP A 40 9.03 -4.81 1.13
CA ASP A 40 9.29 -4.68 2.56
C ASP A 40 8.65 -3.41 3.12
N ASP A 41 8.79 -3.22 4.43
CA ASP A 41 8.09 -2.15 5.15
C ASP A 41 8.70 -0.77 4.79
N GLU A 42 10.02 -0.68 4.63
CA GLU A 42 10.69 0.59 4.29
C GLU A 42 10.26 1.08 2.90
N THR A 43 10.26 0.17 1.92
CA THR A 43 9.79 0.46 0.56
C THR A 43 8.30 0.78 0.52
N ALA A 44 7.48 0.19 1.40
CA ALA A 44 6.07 0.51 1.54
C ALA A 44 5.83 1.93 2.06
N PHE A 45 6.50 2.34 3.15
CA PHE A 45 6.37 3.70 3.67
C PHE A 45 6.85 4.74 2.65
N SER A 46 8.02 4.52 2.02
CA SER A 46 8.52 5.44 1.00
C SER A 46 7.58 5.55 -0.21
N ALA A 47 6.96 4.45 -0.64
CA ALA A 47 5.98 4.48 -1.72
C ALA A 47 4.71 5.23 -1.30
N ALA A 48 4.21 5.01 -0.08
CA ALA A 48 3.01 5.67 0.41
C ALA A 48 3.20 7.18 0.58
N GLU A 49 4.36 7.63 1.08
CA GLU A 49 4.71 9.05 1.15
C GLU A 49 4.73 9.70 -0.24
N LYS A 50 5.31 9.04 -1.24
CA LYS A 50 5.31 9.53 -2.63
C LYS A 50 3.90 9.63 -3.19
N GLU A 51 3.06 8.62 -2.96
CA GLU A 51 1.67 8.64 -3.43
C GLU A 51 0.87 9.75 -2.73
N TRP A 52 1.14 9.99 -1.44
CA TRP A 52 0.56 11.10 -0.68
C TRP A 52 0.95 12.45 -1.26
N GLU A 53 2.23 12.69 -1.48
CA GLU A 53 2.74 13.92 -2.10
C GLU A 53 2.18 14.12 -3.52
N ARG A 54 1.94 13.04 -4.26
CA ARG A 54 1.36 13.09 -5.62
C ARG A 54 -0.14 13.35 -5.62
N HIS A 55 -0.86 12.88 -4.60
CA HIS A 55 -2.30 13.05 -4.50
C HIS A 55 -2.68 14.52 -4.26
N PHE A 56 -1.88 15.23 -3.45
CA PHE A 56 -2.16 16.62 -3.08
C PHE A 56 -1.27 17.60 -3.85
N LEU A 57 -1.85 18.72 -4.30
CA LEU A 57 -1.07 19.83 -4.83
C LEU A 57 -0.17 20.48 -3.77
N VAL A 58 -0.67 20.53 -2.54
CA VAL A 58 0.08 20.93 -1.33
C VAL A 58 -0.26 19.88 -0.27
N PRO A 59 0.69 18.99 0.10
CA PRO A 59 0.41 17.93 1.05
C PRO A 59 0.08 18.53 2.42
N PRO A 60 -1.03 18.13 3.06
CA PRO A 60 -1.36 18.58 4.39
C PRO A 60 -0.36 18.06 5.42
N LYS A 61 -0.26 18.75 6.56
CA LYS A 61 0.66 18.36 7.63
C LYS A 61 0.22 17.03 8.24
N VAL A 62 1.15 16.08 8.20
CA VAL A 62 0.98 14.76 8.79
C VAL A 62 1.38 14.81 10.26
N ALA A 63 0.51 14.28 11.12
CA ALA A 63 0.81 14.03 12.52
C ALA A 63 1.46 12.64 12.70
N GLU A 64 0.89 11.60 12.07
CA GLU A 64 1.36 10.23 12.23
C GLU A 64 1.09 9.38 10.97
N TRP A 65 2.00 8.45 10.71
CA TRP A 65 1.80 7.34 9.78
C TRP A 65 1.74 6.02 10.56
N ALA A 66 0.83 5.14 10.17
CA ALA A 66 0.69 3.83 10.80
C ALA A 66 0.52 2.72 9.75
N LEU A 67 1.16 1.58 10.00
CA LEU A 67 0.90 0.34 9.26
C LEU A 67 -0.28 -0.39 9.90
N GLU A 68 -1.38 -0.48 9.17
CA GLU A 68 -2.57 -1.19 9.65
C GLU A 68 -2.59 -2.65 9.23
N GLU A 69 -2.17 -2.93 7.99
CA GLU A 69 -2.22 -4.29 7.44
C GLU A 69 -1.09 -4.57 6.45
N LYS A 70 -0.49 -5.75 6.55
CA LYS A 70 0.47 -6.31 5.60
C LYS A 70 0.03 -7.71 5.21
N ARG A 71 -0.25 -7.94 3.92
CA ARG A 71 -0.59 -9.27 3.39
C ARG A 71 0.29 -9.63 2.22
N ARG A 72 0.75 -10.88 2.18
CA ARG A 72 1.50 -11.39 1.04
C ARG A 72 0.65 -11.29 -0.23
N ALA A 73 1.20 -10.63 -1.24
CA ALA A 73 0.55 -10.47 -2.53
C ALA A 73 0.68 -11.76 -3.34
N LYS A 74 -0.47 -12.21 -3.84
CA LYS A 74 -0.65 -13.29 -4.80
C LYS A 74 -1.82 -12.92 -5.72
N SER A 75 -1.95 -13.61 -6.85
CA SER A 75 -3.13 -13.44 -7.72
C SER A 75 -4.43 -13.54 -6.91
N GLY A 76 -5.31 -12.56 -7.05
CA GLY A 76 -6.57 -12.47 -6.29
C GLY A 76 -6.45 -11.89 -4.87
N SER A 77 -5.30 -11.33 -4.49
CA SER A 77 -5.17 -10.58 -3.23
C SER A 77 -5.89 -9.24 -3.31
N GLY A 78 -6.45 -8.78 -2.20
CA GLY A 78 -7.12 -7.50 -2.09
C GLY A 78 -7.55 -7.21 -0.65
N TYR A 79 -8.16 -6.04 -0.46
CA TYR A 79 -8.64 -5.54 0.82
C TYR A 79 -10.07 -5.04 0.72
N VAL A 80 -10.80 -5.11 1.84
CA VAL A 80 -12.03 -4.36 2.03
C VAL A 80 -11.68 -3.13 2.84
N ILE A 81 -12.02 -1.96 2.32
CA ILE A 81 -11.91 -0.68 3.03
C ILE A 81 -13.34 -0.30 3.42
N SER A 82 -13.63 -0.30 4.72
CA SER A 82 -14.92 0.13 5.25
C SER A 82 -14.91 1.65 5.36
N GLY A 83 -15.70 2.34 4.54
CA GLY A 83 -15.77 3.81 4.54
C GLY A 83 -16.61 4.34 5.70
N ASN A 84 -16.13 4.25 6.95
CA ASN A 84 -16.87 4.72 8.12
C ASN A 84 -16.03 5.59 9.10
N GLU A 85 -14.95 6.24 8.66
CA GLU A 85 -14.15 7.15 9.50
C GLU A 85 -14.11 8.59 8.94
N SER A 86 -15.21 9.02 8.33
CA SER A 86 -15.34 10.40 7.83
C SER A 86 -16.77 10.94 7.98
N GLU A 87 -17.46 10.62 9.09
CA GLU A 87 -18.72 11.29 9.44
C GLU A 87 -18.82 11.49 10.97
N ASN A 88 -18.06 12.44 11.54
CA ASN A 88 -18.49 13.07 12.78
C ASN A 88 -18.02 14.52 12.94
N SER A 89 -18.09 15.30 11.85
CA SER A 89 -17.91 16.75 11.89
C SER A 89 -19.24 17.44 11.63
N SER A 90 -20.14 17.42 12.64
CA SER A 90 -21.15 18.46 12.91
C SER A 90 -22.09 17.99 14.02
N ASN A 91 -21.65 18.06 15.28
CA ASN A 91 -22.62 18.17 16.38
C ASN A 91 -22.01 18.85 17.61
N VAL A 92 -21.71 20.15 17.51
CA VAL A 92 -21.82 21.14 18.60
C VAL A 92 -22.11 22.50 17.99
#